data_AF-V4U9R0-F1
#
_entry.id   AF-V4U9R0-F1
#
_cell.length_a   1.000
_cell.length_b   1.000
_cell.length_c   1.000
_cell.angle_alpha   90.00
_cell.angle_beta   90.00
_cell.angle_gamma   90.00
#
_symmetry.space_group_name_H-M   'P 1'
#
loop_
_entity.id
_entity.type
_entity.pdbx_description
1 polymer ?
#
loop_
_entity_poly.entity_id
_entity_poly.type
_entity_poly.pdbx_seq_one_letter_code
_entity_poly.pdbx_strand_id
1 'polypeptide(L)'
;MDFPNFNFNVSHHGDYVAIASEPLCLVGLDIVSCTIPLRETIPEFVQNFSSYFSSFEWDNILNAGTSDEILIEFYRYWCLKEAYVKAIGIGVAYGLDKVEFHHTGWGNISVKIDGETMTEWKFWLFELGKRHWASVAKGHPKSATESYKRTLRQSDFDEEDYNKGLYLPDAPFLSKTVEQLISIFCEAKG
;
A
#
# COMPACT_ATOMS: atom_id res chain seq x y z
N MET A 1 25.62 -4.58 -9.92
CA MET A 1 24.51 -3.60 -9.99
C MET A 1 24.43 -2.98 -8.63
N ASP A 2 24.64 -1.67 -8.54
CA ASP A 2 24.38 -0.96 -7.30
C ASP A 2 22.88 -0.63 -7.24
N PHE A 3 22.24 -0.95 -6.12
CA PHE A 3 20.87 -0.58 -5.82
C PHE A 3 20.92 0.55 -4.78
N PRO A 4 21.17 1.81 -5.20
CA PRO A 4 21.54 2.90 -4.30
C PRO A 4 20.46 3.19 -3.25
N ASN A 5 19.21 2.88 -3.57
CA ASN A 5 18.06 3.05 -2.70
C ASN A 5 17.29 1.75 -2.52
N PHE A 6 17.98 0.60 -2.53
CA PHE A 6 17.32 -0.66 -2.21
C PHE A 6 16.57 -0.53 -0.88
N ASN A 7 15.27 -0.72 -0.94
CA ASN A 7 14.41 -0.76 0.23
C ASN A 7 13.32 -1.81 0.05
N PHE A 8 12.74 -2.24 1.16
CA PHE A 8 11.69 -3.24 1.18
C PHE A 8 10.67 -2.92 2.27
N ASN A 9 9.46 -3.42 2.07
CA ASN A 9 8.38 -3.31 3.04
C ASN A 9 7.70 -4.68 3.21
N VAL A 10 7.25 -4.97 4.42
CA VAL A 10 6.61 -6.24 4.79
C VAL A 10 5.26 -5.93 5.41
N SER A 11 4.25 -6.70 5.05
CA SER A 11 2.96 -6.68 5.75
C SER A 11 2.44 -8.09 5.94
N HIS A 12 1.60 -8.27 6.97
CA HIS A 12 0.90 -9.52 7.21
C HIS A 12 -0.46 -9.23 7.83
N HIS A 13 -1.47 -10.00 7.43
CA HIS A 13 -2.76 -10.03 8.08
C HIS A 13 -3.50 -11.31 7.68
N GLY A 14 -4.13 -11.97 8.64
CA GLY A 14 -4.84 -13.23 8.42
C GLY A 14 -3.88 -14.33 7.98
N ASP A 15 -4.13 -14.89 6.80
CA ASP A 15 -3.42 -16.06 6.28
C ASP A 15 -2.14 -15.70 5.49
N TYR A 16 -1.88 -14.41 5.25
CA TYR A 16 -0.83 -13.97 4.34
C TYR A 16 0.24 -13.13 5.02
N VAL A 17 1.49 -13.36 4.58
CA VAL A 17 2.64 -12.47 4.75
C VAL A 17 3.12 -12.12 3.34
N ALA A 18 3.41 -10.85 3.07
CA ALA A 18 4.03 -10.45 1.82
C ALA A 18 5.17 -9.47 2.04
N ILE A 19 6.04 -9.43 1.03
CA ILE A 19 7.19 -8.53 0.95
C ILE A 19 7.19 -7.88 -0.43
N ALA A 20 7.48 -6.58 -0.46
CA ALA A 20 7.74 -5.83 -1.69
C ALA A 20 9.10 -5.12 -1.55
N SER A 21 9.83 -4.97 -2.65
CA SER A 21 11.15 -4.32 -2.67
C SER A 21 11.33 -3.48 -3.91
N GLU A 22 12.01 -2.36 -3.78
CA GLU A 22 12.32 -1.45 -4.87
C GLU A 22 13.81 -1.06 -4.85
N PRO A 23 14.49 -1.00 -6.01
CA PRO A 23 15.90 -0.63 -6.10
C PRO A 23 16.15 0.89 -6.04
N LEU A 24 15.14 1.69 -6.41
CA LEU A 24 15.26 3.15 -6.65
C LEU A 24 14.17 3.96 -5.92
N CYS A 25 12.90 3.63 -6.18
CA CYS A 25 11.75 4.30 -5.57
C CYS A 25 11.54 3.83 -4.12
N LEU A 26 10.76 4.59 -3.35
CA LEU A 26 10.21 4.08 -2.10
C LEU A 26 9.19 2.98 -2.39
N VAL A 27 9.12 1.97 -1.53
CA VAL A 27 8.06 0.96 -1.54
C VAL A 27 7.35 0.88 -0.19
N GLY A 28 6.03 0.82 -0.24
CA GLY A 28 5.18 0.47 0.89
C GLY A 28 4.22 -0.62 0.50
N LEU A 29 3.94 -1.53 1.43
CA LEU A 29 3.09 -2.68 1.23
C LEU A 29 2.13 -2.81 2.40
N ASP A 30 0.87 -3.00 2.10
CA ASP A 30 -0.12 -3.38 3.11
C ASP A 30 -0.93 -4.60 2.69
N ILE A 31 -1.37 -5.38 3.67
CA ILE A 31 -2.29 -6.52 3.50
C ILE A 31 -3.37 -6.38 4.54
N VAL A 32 -4.62 -6.52 4.12
CA VAL A 32 -5.78 -6.53 5.00
C VAL A 32 -6.66 -7.74 4.75
N SER A 33 -7.14 -8.35 5.83
CA SER A 33 -8.26 -9.30 5.83
C SER A 33 -9.55 -8.56 6.17
N CYS A 34 -10.58 -8.67 5.33
CA CYS A 34 -11.84 -7.96 5.51
C CYS A 34 -12.74 -8.62 6.55
N THR A 35 -12.41 -8.44 7.82
CA THR A 35 -13.12 -8.98 8.99
C THR A 35 -13.36 -7.91 10.04
N ILE A 36 -14.52 -7.92 10.69
CA ILE A 36 -14.83 -7.03 11.82
C ILE A 36 -14.72 -7.76 13.16
N PRO A 37 -14.57 -7.04 14.29
CA PRO A 37 -14.70 -7.63 15.62
C PRO A 37 -16.07 -8.31 15.84
N LEU A 38 -16.10 -9.44 16.56
CA LEU A 38 -17.30 -10.28 16.74
C LEU A 38 -18.52 -9.56 17.35
N ARG A 39 -18.33 -8.43 18.02
CA ARG A 39 -19.37 -7.71 18.76
C ARG A 39 -19.75 -6.36 18.16
N GLU A 40 -19.30 -6.08 16.94
CA GLU A 40 -19.59 -4.82 16.25
C GLU A 40 -20.41 -5.10 14.98
N THR A 41 -21.25 -4.14 14.60
CA THR A 41 -21.81 -4.11 13.26
C THR A 41 -20.82 -3.44 12.29
N ILE A 42 -20.92 -3.75 11.00
CA ILE A 42 -20.05 -3.12 9.99
C ILE A 42 -20.13 -1.58 10.05
N PRO A 43 -21.31 -0.95 10.08
CA PRO A 43 -21.40 0.51 10.11
C PRO A 43 -20.73 1.10 11.37
N GLU A 44 -20.93 0.51 12.54
CA GLU A 44 -20.30 0.95 13.79
C GLU A 44 -18.77 0.83 13.73
N PHE A 45 -18.28 -0.31 13.24
CA PHE A 45 -16.85 -0.56 13.09
C PHE A 45 -16.20 0.45 12.13
N VAL A 46 -16.76 0.59 10.93
CA VAL A 46 -16.24 1.50 9.89
C VAL A 46 -16.26 2.94 10.38
N GLN A 47 -17.33 3.37 11.07
CA GLN A 47 -17.48 4.73 11.60
C GLN A 47 -16.31 5.18 12.50
N ASN A 48 -15.70 4.25 13.24
CA ASN A 48 -14.54 4.53 14.10
C ASN A 48 -13.32 5.05 13.33
N PHE A 49 -13.27 4.84 12.01
CA PHE A 49 -12.17 5.25 11.15
C PHE A 49 -12.47 6.47 10.30
N SER A 50 -13.67 7.06 10.42
CA SER A 50 -14.12 8.19 9.59
C SER A 50 -13.12 9.36 9.51
N SER A 51 -12.39 9.66 10.59
CA SER A 51 -11.40 10.75 10.61
C SER A 51 -10.13 10.48 9.79
N TYR A 52 -9.93 9.28 9.26
CA TYR A 52 -8.78 8.95 8.41
C TYR A 52 -9.07 9.08 6.91
N PHE A 53 -10.32 9.35 6.53
CA PHE A 53 -10.75 9.46 5.14
C PHE A 53 -11.16 10.89 4.83
N SER A 54 -10.94 11.29 3.57
CA SER A 54 -11.54 12.54 3.09
C SER A 54 -13.06 12.38 2.98
N SER A 55 -13.79 13.49 2.88
CA SER A 55 -15.24 13.44 2.65
C SER A 55 -15.60 12.67 1.38
N PHE A 56 -14.78 12.80 0.32
CA PHE A 56 -14.98 12.11 -0.95
C PHE A 56 -14.85 10.59 -0.80
N GLU A 57 -13.77 10.12 -0.17
CA GLU A 57 -13.56 8.69 0.07
C GLU A 57 -14.64 8.13 1.00
N TRP A 58 -14.98 8.88 2.05
CA TRP A 58 -15.99 8.49 3.01
C TRP A 58 -17.37 8.33 2.37
N ASP A 59 -17.75 9.26 1.50
CA ASP A 59 -18.98 9.18 0.71
C ASP A 59 -18.95 7.93 -0.20
N ASN A 60 -17.83 7.63 -0.86
CA ASN A 60 -17.72 6.41 -1.68
C ASN A 60 -17.86 5.13 -0.84
N ILE A 61 -17.24 5.09 0.34
CA ILE A 61 -17.31 3.94 1.26
C ILE A 61 -18.75 3.71 1.71
N LEU A 62 -19.44 4.74 2.18
CA LEU A 62 -20.80 4.60 2.70
C LEU A 62 -21.85 4.32 1.61
N ASN A 63 -21.58 4.75 0.37
CA ASN A 63 -22.47 4.51 -0.77
C ASN A 63 -22.10 3.27 -1.60
N ALA A 64 -21.18 2.43 -1.13
CA ALA A 64 -20.73 1.23 -1.85
C ALA A 64 -21.83 0.18 -2.06
N GLY A 65 -22.88 0.18 -1.23
CA GLY A 65 -24.05 -0.68 -1.38
C GLY A 65 -24.42 -1.41 -0.09
N THR A 66 -24.39 -2.74 -0.14
CA THR A 66 -24.64 -3.60 1.02
C THR A 66 -23.58 -3.41 2.11
N SER A 67 -23.87 -3.86 3.34
CA SER A 67 -22.89 -3.78 4.43
C SER A 67 -21.57 -4.48 4.08
N ASP A 68 -21.60 -5.59 3.33
CA ASP A 68 -20.37 -6.27 2.91
C ASP A 68 -19.57 -5.45 1.90
N GLU A 69 -20.24 -4.81 0.94
CA GLU A 69 -19.61 -3.91 -0.03
C GLU A 69 -19.01 -2.67 0.64
N ILE A 70 -19.70 -2.08 1.64
CA ILE A 70 -19.16 -0.99 2.48
C ILE A 70 -17.86 -1.43 3.17
N LEU A 71 -17.85 -2.63 3.75
CA LEU A 71 -16.67 -3.15 4.45
C LEU A 71 -15.50 -3.37 3.48
N ILE A 72 -15.77 -3.95 2.31
CA ILE A 72 -14.76 -4.18 1.28
C ILE A 72 -14.18 -2.84 0.82
N GLU A 73 -15.04 -1.86 0.51
CA GLU A 73 -14.60 -0.56 0.00
C GLU A 73 -13.78 0.21 1.06
N PHE A 74 -14.23 0.18 2.33
CA PHE A 74 -13.44 0.69 3.46
C PHE A 74 -12.03 0.09 3.48
N TYR A 75 -11.91 -1.23 3.39
CA TYR A 75 -10.61 -1.90 3.45
C TYR A 75 -9.73 -1.62 2.23
N ARG A 76 -10.31 -1.40 1.04
CA ARG A 76 -9.53 -1.00 -0.14
C ARG A 76 -8.86 0.36 0.06
N TYR A 77 -9.62 1.36 0.50
CA TYR A 77 -9.07 2.68 0.81
C TYR A 77 -8.08 2.63 1.98
N TRP A 78 -8.41 1.88 3.04
CA TRP A 78 -7.52 1.70 4.18
C TRP A 78 -6.16 1.10 3.77
N CYS A 79 -6.19 0.04 2.96
CA CYS A 79 -4.98 -0.63 2.49
C CYS A 79 -4.09 0.30 1.64
N LEU A 80 -4.68 1.16 0.82
CA LEU A 80 -3.96 2.19 0.07
C LEU A 80 -3.28 3.22 0.97
N LYS A 81 -4.00 3.75 1.98
CA LYS A 81 -3.47 4.71 2.95
C LYS A 81 -2.32 4.11 3.76
N GLU A 82 -2.48 2.88 4.26
CA GLU A 82 -1.43 2.19 5.02
C GLU A 82 -0.20 1.90 4.16
N ALA A 83 -0.37 1.48 2.91
CA ALA A 83 0.76 1.29 1.98
C ALA A 83 1.51 2.61 1.75
N TYR A 84 0.80 3.72 1.53
CA TYR A 84 1.42 5.05 1.39
C TYR A 84 2.22 5.45 2.63
N VAL A 85 1.63 5.33 3.82
CA VAL A 85 2.25 5.65 5.11
C VAL A 85 3.53 4.84 5.34
N LYS A 86 3.45 3.53 5.04
CA LYS A 86 4.58 2.62 5.14
C LYS A 86 5.70 2.98 4.17
N ALA A 87 5.35 3.43 2.96
CA ALA A 87 6.33 3.86 1.96
C ALA A 87 7.12 5.11 2.39
N ILE A 88 6.46 6.10 3.02
CA ILE A 88 7.16 7.31 3.49
C ILE A 88 7.82 7.16 4.86
N GLY A 89 7.44 6.13 5.63
CA GLY A 89 8.06 5.78 6.90
C GLY A 89 7.68 6.70 8.07
N ILE A 90 6.44 7.21 8.10
CA ILE A 90 5.94 8.07 9.20
C ILE A 90 5.28 7.29 10.35
N GLY A 91 4.95 6.01 10.16
CA GLY A 91 4.19 5.22 11.16
C GLY A 91 2.73 5.65 11.25
N VAL A 92 2.07 5.44 12.39
CA VAL A 92 0.63 5.80 12.54
C VAL A 92 0.43 7.30 12.29
N ALA A 93 -0.28 7.63 11.22
CA ALA A 93 -0.25 8.96 10.63
C ALA A 93 -1.41 9.84 11.07
N TYR A 94 -1.09 11.01 11.61
CA TYR A 94 -2.00 12.15 11.67
C TYR A 94 -2.14 12.74 10.27
N GLY A 95 -3.36 13.14 9.87
CA GLY A 95 -3.61 13.82 8.59
C GLY A 95 -3.90 12.90 7.40
N LEU A 96 -4.29 11.64 7.62
CA LEU A 96 -4.66 10.73 6.54
C LEU A 96 -5.91 11.17 5.76
N ASP A 97 -6.76 12.00 6.36
CA ASP A 97 -7.88 12.67 5.69
C ASP A 97 -7.42 13.55 4.51
N LYS A 98 -6.17 14.03 4.53
CA LYS A 98 -5.58 14.84 3.46
C LYS A 98 -5.03 14.03 2.29
N VAL A 99 -4.84 12.72 2.47
CA VAL A 99 -4.32 11.78 1.46
C VAL A 99 -5.52 11.12 0.80
N GLU A 100 -6.06 11.76 -0.24
CA GLU A 100 -7.32 11.37 -0.89
C GLU A 100 -7.07 10.54 -2.14
N PHE A 101 -7.52 9.29 -2.15
CA PHE A 101 -7.40 8.38 -3.29
C PHE A 101 -8.58 8.53 -4.26
N HIS A 102 -8.25 8.51 -5.54
CA HIS A 102 -9.18 8.49 -6.66
C HIS A 102 -8.91 7.26 -7.52
N HIS A 103 -9.94 6.64 -8.06
CA HIS A 103 -9.76 5.50 -8.95
C HIS A 103 -10.79 5.40 -10.07
N THR A 104 -10.44 4.69 -11.13
CA THR A 104 -11.38 4.16 -12.12
C THR A 104 -11.34 2.65 -12.06
N GLY A 105 -12.40 2.04 -11.50
CA GLY A 105 -12.54 0.59 -11.38
C GLY A 105 -11.39 -0.12 -10.64
N TRP A 106 -10.71 0.56 -9.71
CA TRP A 106 -9.55 0.07 -8.95
C TRP A 106 -8.32 -0.38 -9.78
N GLY A 107 -8.38 -0.31 -11.11
CA GLY A 107 -7.26 -0.60 -12.00
C GLY A 107 -6.41 0.63 -12.35
N ASN A 108 -6.95 1.83 -12.18
CA ASN A 108 -6.22 3.09 -12.30
C ASN A 108 -6.44 3.90 -11.04
N ILE A 109 -5.39 4.04 -10.23
CA ILE A 109 -5.43 4.68 -8.91
C ILE A 109 -4.49 5.89 -8.94
N SER A 110 -4.98 7.01 -8.39
CA SER A 110 -4.21 8.24 -8.20
C SER A 110 -4.47 8.79 -6.81
N VAL A 111 -3.58 9.64 -6.33
CA VAL A 111 -3.70 10.25 -5.01
C VAL A 111 -3.59 11.77 -5.12
N LYS A 112 -4.40 12.45 -4.31
CA LYS A 112 -4.25 13.87 -4.03
C LYS A 112 -3.78 14.04 -2.59
N ILE A 113 -2.81 14.91 -2.37
CA ILE A 113 -2.36 15.27 -1.02
C ILE A 113 -2.56 16.77 -0.86
N ASP A 114 -3.32 17.16 0.16
CA ASP A 114 -3.73 18.56 0.38
C ASP A 114 -4.38 19.19 -0.88
N GLY A 115 -5.13 18.37 -1.64
CA GLY A 115 -5.84 18.77 -2.86
C GLY A 115 -5.01 18.75 -4.15
N GLU A 116 -3.69 18.56 -4.05
CA GLU A 116 -2.79 18.52 -5.20
C GLU A 116 -2.58 17.10 -5.71
N THR A 117 -2.62 16.89 -7.03
CA THR A 117 -2.43 15.56 -7.63
C THR A 117 -0.96 15.17 -7.62
N MET A 118 -0.66 14.01 -7.04
CA MET A 118 0.71 13.53 -6.89
C MET A 118 1.05 12.53 -7.99
N THR A 119 1.66 13.01 -9.07
CA THR A 119 2.04 12.19 -10.24
C THR A 119 3.26 11.30 -10.00
N GLU A 120 4.04 11.63 -8.97
CA GLU A 120 5.21 10.90 -8.52
C GLU A 120 4.90 9.66 -7.68
N TRP A 121 3.61 9.40 -7.43
CA TRP A 121 3.13 8.20 -6.76
C TRP A 121 2.36 7.29 -7.70
N LYS A 122 2.56 5.98 -7.53
CA LYS A 122 1.79 4.92 -8.17
C LYS A 122 1.32 3.93 -7.13
N PHE A 123 0.14 3.37 -7.38
CA PHE A 123 -0.53 2.46 -6.47
C PHE A 123 -1.14 1.30 -7.23
N TRP A 124 -1.10 0.15 -6.60
CA TRP A 124 -1.72 -1.07 -7.10
C TRP A 124 -2.46 -1.75 -5.97
N LEU A 125 -3.63 -2.29 -6.31
CA LEU A 125 -4.49 -3.00 -5.39
C LEU A 125 -4.77 -4.39 -5.95
N PHE A 126 -4.57 -5.41 -5.12
CA PHE A 126 -4.65 -6.82 -5.51
C PHE A 126 -5.61 -7.56 -4.58
N GLU A 127 -6.51 -8.35 -5.17
CA GLU A 127 -7.30 -9.34 -4.43
C GLU A 127 -6.49 -10.63 -4.30
N LEU A 128 -6.20 -11.07 -3.07
CA LEU A 128 -5.43 -12.29 -2.80
C LEU A 128 -6.35 -13.51 -2.54
N GLY A 129 -7.66 -13.36 -2.75
CA GLY A 129 -8.68 -14.33 -2.37
C GLY A 129 -8.90 -14.38 -0.86
N LYS A 130 -9.85 -15.22 -0.42
CA LYS A 130 -10.25 -15.35 1.00
C LYS A 130 -10.52 -14.00 1.69
N ARG A 131 -11.08 -13.03 0.95
CA ARG A 131 -11.34 -11.67 1.46
C ARG A 131 -10.09 -10.91 1.93
N HIS A 132 -8.94 -11.18 1.31
CA HIS A 132 -7.72 -10.41 1.54
C HIS A 132 -7.43 -9.47 0.38
N TRP A 133 -7.02 -8.25 0.73
CA TRP A 133 -6.51 -7.25 -0.21
C TRP A 133 -5.06 -6.94 0.11
N ALA A 134 -4.28 -6.66 -0.92
CA ALA A 134 -2.94 -6.12 -0.78
C ALA A 134 -2.80 -4.84 -1.59
N SER A 135 -2.09 -3.87 -1.04
CA SER A 135 -1.78 -2.62 -1.70
C SER A 135 -0.28 -2.40 -1.76
N VAL A 136 0.22 -1.99 -2.92
CA VAL A 136 1.61 -1.55 -3.09
C VAL A 136 1.60 -0.07 -3.43
N ALA A 137 2.39 0.72 -2.71
CA ALA A 137 2.64 2.12 -2.98
C ALA A 137 4.09 2.30 -3.43
N LYS A 138 4.29 3.01 -4.54
CA LYS A 138 5.61 3.37 -5.06
C LYS A 138 5.70 4.87 -5.23
N GLY A 139 6.74 5.47 -4.68
CA GLY A 139 6.85 6.92 -4.62
C GLY A 139 8.27 7.44 -4.69
N HIS A 140 8.40 8.76 -4.85
CA HIS A 140 9.71 9.39 -4.96
C HIS A 140 10.41 9.39 -3.59
N PRO A 141 11.72 9.08 -3.51
CA PRO A 141 12.53 9.16 -2.29
C PRO A 141 12.48 10.49 -1.52
N LYS A 142 12.02 11.56 -2.17
CA LYS A 142 11.93 12.91 -1.56
C LYS A 142 10.78 13.00 -0.55
N SER A 143 9.79 12.12 -0.68
CA SER A 143 8.62 12.06 0.19
C SER A 143 8.87 11.30 1.50
N ALA A 144 9.99 10.58 1.61
CA ALA A 144 10.34 9.86 2.82
C ALA A 144 10.63 10.80 4.01
N THR A 145 10.48 10.30 5.23
CA THR A 145 10.93 11.01 6.43
C THR A 145 12.43 11.29 6.40
N GLU A 146 12.87 12.32 7.11
CA GLU A 146 14.29 12.69 7.17
C GLU A 146 15.18 11.58 7.73
N SER A 147 14.68 10.78 8.68
CA SER A 147 15.41 9.61 9.17
C SER A 147 15.54 8.53 8.09
N TYR A 148 14.48 8.29 7.31
CA TYR A 148 14.50 7.30 6.24
C TYR A 148 15.38 7.74 5.07
N LYS A 149 15.30 9.01 4.64
CA LYS A 149 16.16 9.59 3.60
C LYS A 149 17.65 9.38 3.84
N ARG A 150 18.12 9.45 5.09
CA ARG A 150 19.53 9.23 5.46
C ARG A 150 20.04 7.82 5.13
N THR A 151 19.15 6.86 4.91
CA THR A 151 19.50 5.49 4.51
C THR A 151 19.63 5.33 2.99
N LEU A 152 19.13 6.31 2.23
CA LEU A 152 19.12 6.30 0.77
C LEU A 152 20.39 6.97 0.25
N ARG A 153 21.06 6.33 -0.72
CA ARG A 153 22.35 6.83 -1.25
C ARG A 153 22.18 7.81 -2.40
N GLN A 154 21.00 7.89 -3.00
CA GLN A 154 20.70 8.77 -4.12
C GLN A 154 19.35 9.44 -3.94
N SER A 155 19.35 10.74 -3.65
CA SER A 155 18.12 11.55 -3.53
C SER A 155 17.83 12.41 -4.75
N ASP A 156 18.88 12.74 -5.52
CA ASP A 156 18.79 13.52 -6.75
C ASP A 156 18.71 12.56 -7.96
N PHE A 157 17.64 12.70 -8.74
CA PHE A 157 17.41 11.91 -9.95
C PHE A 157 17.32 12.83 -11.14
N ASP A 158 17.85 12.37 -12.28
CA ASP A 158 17.33 12.81 -13.56
C ASP A 158 15.88 12.30 -13.69
N GLU A 159 14.95 13.18 -14.08
CA GLU A 159 13.52 12.84 -14.18
C GLU A 159 13.31 11.63 -15.10
N GLU A 160 14.15 11.47 -16.13
CA GLU A 160 14.06 10.37 -17.07
C GLU A 160 14.40 9.01 -16.44
N ASP A 161 15.41 8.95 -15.56
CA ASP A 161 15.80 7.73 -14.87
C ASP A 161 14.83 7.37 -13.73
N TYR A 162 14.31 8.38 -13.02
CA TYR A 162 13.23 8.16 -12.06
C TYR A 162 11.98 7.61 -12.73
N ASN A 163 11.57 8.17 -13.88
CA ASN A 163 10.41 7.69 -14.62
C ASN A 163 10.60 6.23 -15.06
N LYS A 164 11.78 5.84 -15.56
CA LYS A 164 12.06 4.41 -15.86
C LYS A 164 11.88 3.53 -14.63
N GLY A 165 12.35 3.99 -13.46
CA GLY A 165 12.14 3.32 -12.18
C GLY A 165 10.66 3.19 -11.81
N LEU A 166 9.91 4.30 -11.89
CA LEU A 166 8.49 4.38 -11.55
C LEU A 166 7.62 3.45 -12.41
N TYR A 167 7.97 3.30 -13.69
CA TYR A 167 7.27 2.46 -14.67
C TYR A 167 7.93 1.09 -14.89
N LEU A 168 8.82 0.64 -13.99
CA LEU A 168 9.25 -0.75 -14.00
C LEU A 168 8.01 -1.66 -13.99
N PRO A 169 7.98 -2.71 -14.84
CA PRO A 169 6.78 -3.52 -15.02
C PRO A 169 6.36 -4.16 -13.71
N ASP A 170 5.07 -4.06 -13.42
CA ASP A 170 4.47 -4.66 -12.23
C ASP A 170 4.54 -6.17 -12.35
N ALA A 171 5.34 -6.80 -11.48
CA ALA A 171 5.26 -8.23 -11.30
C ALA A 171 4.05 -8.52 -10.41
N PRO A 172 3.11 -9.40 -10.81
CA PRO A 172 2.09 -9.87 -9.90
C PRO A 172 2.74 -10.56 -8.69
N PHE A 173 2.03 -10.61 -7.57
CA PHE A 173 2.53 -11.34 -6.39
C PHE A 173 2.86 -12.78 -6.74
N LEU A 174 4.10 -13.19 -6.44
CA LEU A 174 4.51 -14.58 -6.48
C LEU A 174 4.10 -15.25 -5.17
N SER A 175 3.01 -16.01 -5.20
CA SER A 175 2.56 -16.77 -4.03
C SER A 175 3.46 -17.98 -3.80
N LYS A 176 3.92 -18.14 -2.55
CA LYS A 176 4.61 -19.35 -2.07
C LYS A 176 3.97 -19.80 -0.76
N THR A 177 3.81 -21.11 -0.59
CA THR A 177 3.43 -21.68 0.70
C THR A 177 4.64 -21.73 1.64
N VAL A 178 4.40 -21.90 2.94
CA VAL A 178 5.46 -22.04 3.94
C VAL A 178 6.35 -23.25 3.63
N GLU A 179 5.75 -24.36 3.20
CA GLU A 179 6.46 -25.59 2.83
C GLU A 179 7.41 -25.35 1.66
N GLN A 180 6.95 -24.63 0.62
CA GLN A 180 7.78 -24.29 -0.53
C GLN A 180 8.97 -23.40 -0.15
N LEU A 181 8.78 -22.48 0.79
CA LEU A 181 9.87 -21.64 1.30
C LEU A 181 10.90 -22.47 2.07
N ILE A 182 10.45 -23.40 2.93
CA ILE A 182 11.33 -24.28 3.69
C ILE A 182 12.18 -25.15 2.76
N SER A 183 11.59 -25.73 1.70
CA SER A 183 12.31 -26.55 0.73
C SER A 183 13.47 -25.79 0.07
N ILE A 184 13.27 -24.52 -0.30
CA ILE A 184 14.33 -23.67 -0.87
C ILE A 184 15.49 -23.49 0.11
N PHE A 185 15.20 -23.29 1.40
CA PHE A 185 16.24 -23.14 2.42
C PHE A 185 17.01 -24.44 2.69
N CYS A 186 16.36 -25.59 2.53
CA CYS A 186 17.02 -26.89 2.63
C CYS A 186 17.93 -27.15 1.43
N GLU A 187 17.52 -26.80 0.21
CA GLU A 187 18.32 -26.95 -0.99
C GLU A 187 19.51 -25.98 -1.04
N ALA A 188 19.37 -24.75 -0.55
CA ALA A 188 20.45 -23.76 -0.52
C ALA A 188 21.56 -24.07 0.52
N LYS A 189 21.36 -25.06 1.39
CA LYS A 189 22.32 -25.48 2.43
C LYS A 189 22.99 -26.83 2.13
N GLY A 190 22.66 -27.48 1.01
CA GLY A 190 23.30 -28.71 0.52
C GLY A 190 24.28 -28.43 -0.60
#